data_AF-A0AAD4QEV0-F1
#
_entry.id   AF-A0AAD4QEV0-F1
#
_cell.length_a   1.000
_cell.length_b   1.000
_cell.length_c   1.000
_cell.angle_alpha   90.00
_cell.angle_beta   90.00
_cell.angle_gamma   90.00
#
_symmetry.space_group_name_H-M   'P 1'
#
loop_
_entity.id
_entity.type
_entity.pdbx_description
1 polymer ?
#
loop_
_entity_poly.entity_id
_entity_poly.type
_entity_poly.pdbx_seq_one_letter_code
_entity_poly.pdbx_strand_id
1 'polypeptide(L)'
;VIWDYAVAAIALAVKIHRDNLPPLKPIYARHFLAMAPHEMTFDDLEISQRDLLECLSYDLGMLTPQAILDELQLALPTLRHVLHFERAWEDVLSETWKQLLAAAHSPDILRFSASLLTATALIEAITGVVCR
;
A
#
# COMPACT_ATOMS: atom_id res chain seq x y z
N VAL A 1 3.46 22.46 3.56
CA VAL A 1 4.69 21.72 3.18
C VAL A 1 4.61 20.21 3.45
N ILE A 2 4.69 19.70 4.69
CA ILE A 2 4.66 18.22 4.93
C ILE A 2 3.36 17.60 4.40
N TRP A 3 2.23 18.27 4.63
CA TRP A 3 0.93 17.85 4.11
C TRP A 3 0.84 17.89 2.57
N ASP A 4 1.55 18.80 1.92
CA ASP A 4 1.58 18.89 0.45
C ASP A 4 2.25 17.66 -0.14
N TYR A 5 3.40 17.27 0.43
CA TYR A 5 4.08 16.03 0.08
C TYR A 5 3.26 14.79 0.42
N ALA A 6 2.52 14.78 1.53
CA ALA A 6 1.63 13.66 1.87
C ALA A 6 0.50 13.49 0.84
N VAL A 7 -0.16 14.60 0.45
CA VAL A 7 -1.21 14.58 -0.59
C VAL A 7 -0.63 14.21 -1.95
N ALA A 8 0.55 14.74 -2.29
CA ALA A 8 1.26 14.41 -3.53
C ALA A 8 1.65 12.92 -3.60
N ALA A 9 2.12 12.33 -2.50
CA ALA A 9 2.45 10.91 -2.42
C ALA A 9 1.20 10.04 -2.67
N ILE A 10 0.05 10.42 -2.09
CA ILE A 10 -1.23 9.74 -2.36
C ILE A 10 -1.63 9.88 -3.83
N ALA A 11 -1.51 11.08 -4.41
CA ALA A 11 -1.84 11.33 -5.81
C ALA A 11 -0.98 10.48 -6.75
N LEU A 12 0.33 10.38 -6.50
CA LEU A 12 1.23 9.53 -7.27
C LEU A 12 0.90 8.04 -7.11
N ALA A 13 0.65 7.56 -5.88
CA ALA A 13 0.27 6.17 -5.64
C ALA A 13 -1.02 5.78 -6.38
N VAL A 14 -2.02 6.67 -6.41
CA VAL A 14 -3.27 6.47 -7.16
C VAL A 14 -3.01 6.45 -8.66
N LYS A 15 -2.21 7.38 -9.19
CA LYS A 15 -1.86 7.42 -10.62
C LYS A 15 -1.18 6.13 -11.09
N ILE A 16 -0.36 5.53 -10.24
CA ILE A 16 0.39 4.30 -10.54
C ILE A 16 -0.49 3.06 -10.42
N HIS A 17 -1.21 2.91 -9.31
CA HIS A 17 -1.87 1.65 -8.97
C HIS A 17 -3.35 1.59 -9.35
N ARG A 18 -4.00 2.74 -9.63
CA ARG A 18 -5.45 2.79 -9.84
C ARG A 18 -5.85 3.41 -11.18
N ASP A 19 -5.35 4.60 -11.49
CA ASP A 19 -5.90 5.39 -12.61
C ASP A 19 -5.64 4.75 -13.99
N ASN A 20 -4.69 3.81 -14.07
CA ASN A 20 -4.37 3.05 -15.29
C ASN A 20 -5.13 1.72 -15.40
N LEU A 21 -6.11 1.44 -14.53
CA LEU A 21 -6.89 0.20 -14.55
C LEU A 21 -8.30 0.45 -15.11
N PRO A 22 -8.59 0.08 -16.38
CA PRO A 22 -9.97 -0.02 -16.85
C PRO A 22 -10.77 -1.00 -15.96
N PRO A 23 -12.03 -0.71 -15.57
CA PRO A 23 -12.91 0.38 -16.01
C PRO A 23 -12.94 1.61 -15.07
N LEU A 24 -11.93 1.78 -14.22
CA LEU A 24 -11.94 2.83 -13.20
C LEU A 24 -11.80 4.22 -13.84
N LYS A 25 -12.56 5.20 -13.32
CA LYS A 25 -12.44 6.60 -13.73
C LYS A 25 -11.24 7.24 -13.01
N PRO A 26 -10.41 8.04 -13.72
CA PRO A 26 -9.32 8.78 -13.10
C PRO A 26 -9.79 9.69 -11.96
N ILE A 27 -9.00 9.80 -10.90
CA ILE A 27 -9.25 10.80 -9.85
C ILE A 27 -8.68 12.15 -10.29
N TYR A 28 -9.56 13.15 -10.41
CA TYR A 28 -9.14 14.52 -10.74
C TYR A 28 -8.43 15.23 -9.60
N ALA A 29 -7.50 16.14 -9.93
CA ALA A 29 -6.71 16.95 -9.00
C ALA A 29 -7.54 17.59 -7.86
N ARG A 30 -8.72 18.13 -8.18
CA ARG A 30 -9.65 18.72 -7.20
C ARG A 30 -9.97 17.82 -6.00
N HIS A 31 -9.98 16.50 -6.20
CA HIS A 31 -10.28 15.56 -5.13
C HIS A 31 -9.10 15.45 -4.17
N PHE A 32 -7.87 15.50 -4.67
CA PHE A 32 -6.67 15.53 -3.84
C PHE A 32 -6.54 16.86 -3.09
N LEU A 33 -6.79 17.99 -3.78
CA LEU A 33 -6.79 19.32 -3.16
C LEU A 33 -7.80 19.40 -2.00
N ALA A 34 -8.97 18.78 -2.15
CA ALA A 34 -9.98 18.74 -1.08
C ALA A 34 -9.58 17.89 0.14
N MET A 35 -8.56 17.03 0.05
CA MET A 35 -8.04 16.27 1.19
C MET A 35 -7.03 17.07 2.01
N ALA A 36 -6.43 18.11 1.44
CA ALA A 36 -5.41 18.88 2.13
C ALA A 36 -6.04 19.59 3.36
N PRO A 37 -5.39 19.54 4.54
CA PRO A 37 -5.91 20.19 5.74
C PRO A 37 -5.74 21.72 5.73
N HIS A 38 -5.27 22.28 4.61
CA HIS A 38 -4.97 23.68 4.41
C HIS A 38 -5.19 24.05 2.94
N GLU A 39 -5.18 25.35 2.64
CA GLU A 39 -5.30 25.83 1.27
C GLU A 39 -4.08 25.37 0.46
N MET A 40 -4.36 24.59 -0.59
CA MET A 40 -3.38 24.02 -1.49
C MET A 40 -3.84 24.31 -2.91
N THR A 41 -3.00 24.98 -3.70
CA THR A 41 -3.33 25.24 -5.10
C THR A 41 -2.98 24.05 -5.99
N PHE A 42 -3.48 24.07 -7.22
CA PHE A 42 -3.09 23.08 -8.23
C PHE A 42 -1.57 23.10 -8.48
N ASP A 43 -0.97 24.29 -8.53
CA ASP A 43 0.46 24.43 -8.77
C ASP A 43 1.29 23.86 -7.60
N ASP A 44 0.86 24.07 -6.35
CA ASP A 44 1.51 23.48 -5.17
C ASP A 44 1.51 21.94 -5.23
N LEU A 45 0.42 21.35 -5.73
CA LEU A 45 0.27 19.91 -5.88
C LEU A 45 1.17 19.36 -6.99
N GLU A 46 1.29 20.05 -8.12
CA GLU A 46 2.18 19.64 -9.20
C GLU A 46 3.66 19.81 -8.84
N ILE A 47 4.02 20.90 -8.15
CA ILE A 47 5.38 21.10 -7.62
C ILE A 47 5.74 19.97 -6.65
N SER A 48 4.88 19.70 -5.66
CA SER A 48 5.14 18.66 -4.66
C SER A 48 5.25 17.26 -5.26
N GLN A 49 4.46 16.95 -6.30
CA GLN A 49 4.58 15.69 -7.04
C GLN A 49 5.91 15.59 -7.80
N ARG A 50 6.32 16.66 -8.48
CA ARG A 50 7.60 16.70 -9.20
C ARG A 50 8.77 16.53 -8.23
N ASP A 51 8.76 17.24 -7.11
CA ASP A 51 9.82 17.18 -6.11
C ASP A 51 9.94 15.77 -5.51
N LEU A 52 8.83 15.07 -5.27
CA LEU A 52 8.85 13.65 -4.85
C LEU A 52 9.44 12.74 -5.93
N LEU A 53 9.04 12.91 -7.17
CA LEU A 53 9.57 12.13 -8.29
C LEU A 53 11.07 12.34 -8.44
N GLU A 54 11.54 13.58 -8.39
CA GLU A 54 12.98 13.90 -8.44
C GLU A 54 13.73 13.29 -7.25
N CYS A 55 13.19 13.41 -6.03
CA CYS A 55 13.79 12.83 -4.82
C CYS A 55 13.93 11.30 -4.92
N LEU A 56 12.94 10.64 -5.52
CA LEU A 56 12.92 9.19 -5.73
C LEU A 56 13.59 8.77 -7.05
N SER A 57 14.29 9.67 -7.74
CA SER A 57 14.94 9.39 -9.03
C SER A 57 13.99 8.81 -10.08
N TYR A 58 12.71 9.20 -10.03
CA TYR A 58 11.59 8.69 -10.82
C TYR A 58 11.35 7.18 -10.67
N ASP A 59 11.95 6.55 -9.66
CA ASP A 59 11.73 5.14 -9.32
C ASP A 59 10.69 5.01 -8.20
N LEU A 60 9.45 4.78 -8.63
CA LEU A 60 8.32 4.48 -7.74
C LEU A 60 7.99 2.98 -7.74
N GLY A 61 8.85 2.14 -8.34
CA GLY A 61 8.73 0.69 -8.45
C GLY A 61 9.01 -0.03 -7.13
N MET A 62 8.46 0.50 -6.03
CA MET A 62 8.70 -0.03 -4.70
C MET A 62 7.98 -1.37 -4.52
N LEU A 63 8.67 -2.32 -3.89
CA LEU A 63 8.11 -3.63 -3.54
C LEU A 63 6.91 -3.44 -2.62
N THR A 64 5.70 -3.64 -3.15
CA THR A 64 4.46 -3.55 -2.37
C THR A 64 4.24 -4.84 -1.59
N PRO A 65 3.59 -4.78 -0.42
CA PRO A 65 3.18 -5.98 0.31
C PRO A 65 2.37 -6.94 -0.56
N GLN A 66 1.50 -6.44 -1.44
CA GLN A 66 0.69 -7.29 -2.33
C GLN A 66 1.56 -8.15 -3.25
N ALA A 67 2.58 -7.57 -3.87
CA ALA A 67 3.46 -8.30 -4.78
C ALA A 67 4.16 -9.48 -4.05
N ILE A 68 4.60 -9.25 -2.81
CA ILE A 68 5.21 -10.30 -1.98
C ILE A 68 4.18 -11.39 -1.65
N LEU A 69 2.96 -11.00 -1.26
CA LEU A 69 1.90 -11.95 -0.91
C LEU A 69 1.50 -12.83 -2.10
N ASP A 70 1.39 -12.25 -3.29
CA ASP A 70 1.09 -12.96 -4.52
C ASP A 70 2.19 -13.96 -4.87
N GLU A 71 3.46 -13.56 -4.77
CA GLU A 71 4.61 -14.45 -4.97
C GLU A 71 4.63 -15.61 -3.96
N LEU A 72 4.39 -15.33 -2.68
CA LEU A 72 4.35 -16.36 -1.63
C LEU A 72 3.20 -17.35 -1.85
N GLN A 73 2.02 -16.87 -2.25
CA GLN A 73 0.88 -17.73 -2.54
C GLN A 73 1.17 -18.68 -3.70
N LEU A 74 1.85 -18.20 -4.74
CA LEU A 74 2.27 -19.00 -5.88
C LEU A 74 3.37 -20.00 -5.50
N ALA A 75 4.40 -19.53 -4.80
CA ALA A 75 5.61 -20.28 -4.48
C ALA A 75 5.40 -21.37 -3.40
N LEU A 76 4.37 -21.25 -2.54
CA LEU A 76 4.15 -22.15 -1.41
C LEU A 76 2.87 -22.99 -1.58
N PRO A 77 2.96 -24.21 -2.15
CA PRO A 77 1.83 -25.13 -2.23
C PRO A 77 1.26 -25.51 -0.84
N THR A 78 2.12 -25.60 0.17
CA THR A 78 1.72 -25.90 1.55
C THR A 78 0.83 -24.82 2.13
N LEU A 79 1.13 -23.54 1.87
CA LEU A 79 0.29 -22.41 2.29
C LEU A 79 -1.12 -22.53 1.68
N ARG A 80 -1.20 -22.83 0.38
CA ARG A 80 -2.48 -23.06 -0.31
C ARG A 80 -3.25 -24.25 0.24
N HIS A 81 -2.55 -25.30 0.67
CA HIS A 81 -3.19 -26.47 1.27
C HIS A 81 -3.77 -26.17 2.66
N VAL A 82 -3.03 -25.43 3.50
CA VAL A 82 -3.50 -25.00 4.82
C VAL A 82 -4.71 -24.08 4.70
N LEU A 83 -4.75 -23.23 3.68
CA LEU A 83 -5.83 -22.27 3.43
C LEU A 83 -6.88 -22.78 2.42
N HIS A 84 -7.05 -24.09 2.29
CA HIS A 84 -8.00 -24.71 1.35
C HIS A 84 -9.46 -24.72 1.85
N PHE A 85 -9.88 -23.70 2.60
CA PHE A 85 -11.27 -23.54 3.04
C PHE A 85 -11.87 -22.24 2.51
N GLU A 86 -13.19 -22.15 2.58
CA GLU A 86 -13.93 -21.05 1.96
C GLU A 86 -13.44 -19.69 2.49
N ARG A 87 -13.04 -18.81 1.56
CA ARG A 87 -12.58 -17.43 1.83
C ARG A 87 -11.36 -17.28 2.76
N ALA A 88 -10.68 -18.39 3.08
CA ALA A 88 -9.50 -18.40 3.95
C ALA A 88 -8.43 -17.38 3.54
N TRP A 89 -8.09 -17.34 2.24
CA TRP A 89 -7.09 -16.42 1.74
C TRP A 89 -7.54 -14.96 1.79
N GLU A 90 -8.82 -14.68 1.52
CA GLU A 90 -9.38 -13.33 1.63
C GLU A 90 -9.33 -12.83 3.08
N ASP A 91 -9.66 -13.70 4.03
CA ASP A 91 -9.63 -13.39 5.46
C ASP A 91 -8.19 -13.16 5.94
N VAL A 92 -7.25 -14.03 5.53
CA VAL A 92 -5.83 -13.85 5.82
C VAL A 92 -5.31 -12.53 5.25
N LEU A 93 -5.59 -12.24 3.97
CA LEU A 93 -5.19 -10.98 3.34
C LEU A 93 -5.76 -9.77 4.09
N SER A 94 -7.05 -9.82 4.45
CA SER A 94 -7.72 -8.75 5.19
C SER A 94 -7.03 -8.49 6.55
N GLU A 95 -6.73 -9.55 7.30
CA GLU A 95 -6.02 -9.42 8.58
C GLU A 95 -4.56 -8.97 8.41
N THR A 96 -3.84 -9.45 7.39
CA THR A 96 -2.49 -9.00 7.07
C THR A 96 -2.47 -7.50 6.75
N TRP A 97 -3.39 -7.02 5.91
CA TRP A 97 -3.49 -5.60 5.57
C TRP A 97 -3.85 -4.72 6.78
N LYS A 98 -4.72 -5.19 7.68
CA LYS A 98 -5.02 -4.49 8.94
C LYS A 98 -3.76 -4.33 9.80
N GLN A 99 -2.97 -5.38 9.94
CA GLN A 99 -1.74 -5.34 10.72
C GLN A 99 -0.68 -4.43 10.09
N LEU A 100 -0.48 -4.51 8.77
CA LEU A 100 0.45 -3.63 8.05
C LEU A 100 0.03 -2.16 8.14
N LEU A 101 -1.27 -1.87 8.03
CA LEU A 101 -1.79 -0.51 8.20
C LEU A 101 -1.57 0.00 9.63
N ALA A 102 -1.79 -0.85 10.65
CA ALA A 102 -1.47 -0.48 12.03
C ALA A 102 0.03 -0.21 12.20
N ALA A 103 0.90 -1.04 11.61
CA ALA A 103 2.34 -0.86 11.63
C ALA A 103 2.78 0.45 10.93
N ALA A 104 2.08 0.89 9.88
CA ALA A 104 2.38 2.14 9.16
C ALA A 104 2.24 3.40 10.02
N HIS A 105 1.50 3.33 11.13
CA HIS A 105 1.39 4.41 12.10
C HIS A 105 2.54 4.40 13.13
N SER A 106 3.37 3.35 13.14
CA SER A 106 4.51 3.25 14.04
C SER A 106 5.72 3.99 13.45
N PRO A 107 6.42 4.83 14.23
CA PRO A 107 7.64 5.50 13.77
C PRO A 107 8.78 4.50 13.45
N ASP A 108 8.74 3.31 14.04
CA ASP A 108 9.75 2.26 13.84
C ASP A 108 9.57 1.48 12.52
N ILE A 109 8.51 1.73 11.73
CA ILE A 109 8.24 0.94 10.51
C ILE A 109 9.43 0.97 9.53
N LEU A 110 10.13 2.10 9.44
CA LEU A 110 11.26 2.29 8.52
C LEU A 110 12.50 1.47 8.92
N ARG A 111 12.51 0.85 10.10
CA ARG A 111 13.63 0.03 10.58
C ARG A 111 13.63 -1.37 9.97
N PHE A 112 12.52 -1.80 9.40
CA PHE A 112 12.35 -3.15 8.86
C PHE A 112 12.05 -3.09 7.37
N SER A 113 12.50 -4.11 6.63
CA SER A 113 12.19 -4.21 5.21
C SER A 113 10.70 -4.51 5.00
N ALA A 114 10.14 -4.04 3.88
CA ALA A 114 8.77 -4.36 3.49
C ALA A 114 8.52 -5.88 3.42
N SER A 115 9.51 -6.65 2.97
CA SER A 115 9.44 -8.12 2.94
C SER A 115 9.29 -8.75 4.33
N LEU A 116 10.07 -8.27 5.30
CA LEU A 116 10.03 -8.78 6.67
C LEU A 116 8.69 -8.43 7.31
N LEU A 117 8.25 -7.18 7.22
CA LEU A 117 6.97 -6.73 7.75
C LEU A 117 5.79 -7.50 7.14
N THR A 118 5.82 -7.72 5.83
CA THR A 118 4.78 -8.46 5.12
C THR A 118 4.74 -9.92 5.55
N ALA A 119 5.90 -10.57 5.63
CA ALA A 119 5.99 -11.98 6.05
C ALA A 119 5.53 -12.17 7.50
N THR A 120 5.93 -11.29 8.43
CA THR A 120 5.51 -11.36 9.82
C THR A 120 3.99 -11.16 9.96
N ALA A 121 3.44 -10.16 9.28
CA ALA A 121 2.00 -9.90 9.30
C ALA A 121 1.20 -11.05 8.67
N LEU A 122 1.75 -11.70 7.64
CA LEU A 122 1.15 -12.89 7.03
C LEU A 122 1.11 -14.07 8.01
N ILE A 123 2.22 -14.35 8.72
CA ILE A 123 2.28 -15.46 9.69
C ILE A 123 1.30 -15.23 10.84
N GLU A 124 1.23 -14.02 11.38
CA GLU A 124 0.27 -13.65 12.42
C GLU A 124 -1.17 -13.76 11.92
N ALA A 125 -1.46 -13.31 10.70
CA ALA A 125 -2.79 -13.45 10.11
C ALA A 125 -3.19 -14.93 9.90
N ILE A 126 -2.29 -15.77 9.38
CA ILE A 126 -2.57 -17.21 9.18
C ILE A 126 -2.88 -17.88 10.52
N THR A 127 -2.06 -17.64 11.55
CA THR A 127 -2.30 -18.23 12.87
C THR A 127 -3.60 -17.72 13.48
N GLY A 128 -3.91 -16.43 13.31
CA GLY A 128 -5.16 -15.84 13.78
C GLY A 128 -6.41 -16.37 13.07
N VAL A 129 -6.34 -16.69 11.77
CA VAL A 129 -7.49 -17.20 11.00
C VAL A 129 -7.65 -18.72 11.17
N VAL A 130 -6.55 -19.48 11.19
CA VAL A 130 -6.61 -20.96 11.27
C VAL A 130 -6.91 -21.46 12.68
N CYS A 131 -6.47 -20.74 13.73
CA CYS A 131 -6.71 -21.14 15.12
C CYS A 131 -8.03 -20.62 15.71
N ARG A 132 -8.87 -19.94 14.93
CA ARG A 132 -10.22 -19.53 15.30
C ARG A 132 -11.24 -20.60 14.91
#